data_AF-A0A1F2PCV1-F1
#
_entry.id   AF-A0A1F2PCV1-F1
#
_cell.length_a   1.000
_cell.length_b   1.000
_cell.length_c   1.000
_cell.angle_alpha   90.00
_cell.angle_beta   90.00
_cell.angle_gamma   90.00
#
_symmetry.space_group_name_H-M   'P 1'
#
loop_
_entity.id
_entity.type
_entity.pdbx_description
1 polymer ?
#
loop_
_entity_poly.entity_id
_entity_poly.type
_entity_poly.pdbx_seq_one_letter_code
_entity_poly.pdbx_strand_id
1 'polypeptide(L)'
;MKNYFSGPFSDLLNEFVQFKRNTGFKYEKESHYLKQFSEFTLSQGITDPVLSKNLAEAWCNKKPFENQRNCTEQRISCLRQFALYLGSLGYCFLQVLFAESCKLKIQNVALWKIHSFAS
;
A
#
# COMPACT_ATOMS: atom_id res chain seq x y z
N MET A 1 -17.05 9.03 15.40
CA MET A 1 -16.31 7.78 15.11
C MET A 1 -14.83 8.12 15.21
N LYS A 2 -13.99 7.34 15.90
CA LYS A 2 -12.54 7.58 15.92
C LYS A 2 -11.97 7.10 14.59
N ASN A 3 -11.35 7.98 13.81
CA ASN A 3 -10.56 7.56 12.65
C ASN A 3 -9.40 6.68 13.15
N TYR A 4 -9.35 5.44 12.68
CA TYR A 4 -8.26 4.50 13.01
C TYR A 4 -6.92 4.92 12.38
N PHE A 5 -7.02 5.73 11.33
CA PHE A 5 -5.91 6.30 10.57
C PHE A 5 -5.73 7.77 10.91
N SER A 6 -4.50 8.26 10.82
CA SER A 6 -4.15 9.65 11.13
C SER A 6 -3.45 10.33 9.96
N GLY A 7 -3.63 11.65 9.83
CA GLY A 7 -2.96 12.45 8.80
C GLY A 7 -3.71 12.55 7.48
N PRO A 8 -3.06 13.05 6.42
CA PRO A 8 -3.74 13.45 5.19
C PRO A 8 -4.37 12.29 4.44
N PHE A 9 -3.84 11.08 4.60
CA PHE A 9 -4.39 9.87 3.98
C PHE A 9 -5.51 9.21 4.80
N SER A 10 -5.90 9.76 5.96
CA SER A 10 -6.79 9.07 6.89
C SER A 10 -8.14 8.68 6.27
N ASP A 11 -8.78 9.60 5.55
CA ASP A 11 -10.06 9.34 4.89
C ASP A 11 -9.90 8.35 3.73
N LEU A 12 -8.90 8.53 2.86
CA LEU A 12 -8.62 7.62 1.75
C LEU A 12 -8.30 6.19 2.20
N LEU A 13 -7.56 6.04 3.29
CA LEU A 13 -7.24 4.73 3.87
C LEU A 13 -8.48 4.07 4.46
N ASN A 14 -9.35 4.85 5.10
CA ASN A 14 -10.62 4.36 5.62
C ASN A 14 -11.53 3.88 4.47
N GLU A 15 -11.68 4.69 3.41
CA GLU A 15 -12.45 4.30 2.23
C GLU A 15 -11.87 3.06 1.56
N PHE A 16 -10.54 2.96 1.42
CA PHE A 16 -9.88 1.79 0.86
C PHE A 16 -10.15 0.51 1.69
N VAL A 17 -10.05 0.58 3.02
CA VAL A 17 -10.33 -0.57 3.89
C VAL A 17 -11.81 -0.98 3.80
N GLN A 18 -12.72 -0.01 3.75
CA GLN A 18 -14.15 -0.29 3.56
C GLN A 18 -14.42 -0.92 2.20
N PHE A 19 -13.82 -0.40 1.13
CA PHE A 19 -13.90 -0.98 -0.20
C PHE A 19 -13.45 -2.44 -0.18
N LYS A 20 -12.30 -2.75 0.44
CA LYS A 20 -11.80 -4.13 0.51
C LYS A 20 -12.68 -5.04 1.35
N ARG A 21 -13.26 -4.55 2.44
CA ARG A 21 -14.23 -5.29 3.25
C ARG A 21 -15.52 -5.58 2.50
N ASN A 22 -16.02 -4.61 1.74
CA ASN A 22 -17.21 -4.79 0.91
C ASN A 22 -16.98 -5.81 -0.21
N THR A 23 -15.74 -5.94 -0.71
CA THR A 23 -15.36 -7.00 -1.66
C THR A 23 -15.11 -8.38 -1.01
N GLY A 24 -15.33 -8.53 0.29
CA GLY A 24 -15.25 -9.81 1.01
C GLY A 24 -13.91 -10.09 1.71
N PHE A 25 -12.97 -9.15 1.76
CA PHE A 25 -11.69 -9.33 2.46
C PHE A 25 -11.75 -8.79 3.90
N LYS A 26 -11.23 -9.52 4.88
CA LYS A 26 -11.26 -9.10 6.30
C LYS A 26 -10.39 -7.86 6.60
N TYR A 27 -9.20 -7.79 5.97
CA TYR A 27 -8.26 -6.66 6.10
C TYR A 27 -7.83 -6.34 7.55
N GLU A 28 -7.70 -7.35 8.41
CA GLU A 28 -7.30 -7.16 9.82
C GLU A 28 -5.81 -6.82 9.94
N LYS A 29 -4.92 -7.64 9.36
CA LYS A 29 -3.46 -7.40 9.41
C LYS A 29 -3.04 -6.24 8.52
N GLU A 30 -3.67 -6.12 7.36
CA GLU A 30 -3.44 -5.06 6.39
C GLU A 30 -3.80 -3.68 6.96
N SER A 31 -4.87 -3.59 7.75
CA SER A 31 -5.23 -2.33 8.42
C SER A 31 -4.13 -1.84 9.37
N HIS A 32 -3.39 -2.74 10.01
CA HIS A 32 -2.24 -2.37 10.84
C HIS A 32 -1.09 -1.79 10.00
N TYR A 33 -0.78 -2.38 8.85
CA TYR A 33 0.23 -1.82 7.94
C TYR A 33 -0.17 -0.43 7.40
N LEU A 34 -1.45 -0.25 7.08
CA LEU A 34 -1.99 1.03 6.64
C LEU A 34 -1.97 2.09 7.76
N LYS A 35 -2.19 1.68 9.02
CA LYS A 35 -2.02 2.58 10.18
C LYS A 35 -0.59 3.04 10.31
N GLN A 36 0.38 2.12 10.27
CA GLN A 36 1.80 2.47 10.33
C GLN A 36 2.22 3.36 9.15
N PHE A 37 1.63 3.15 7.97
CA PHE A 37 1.84 4.03 6.82
C PHE A 37 1.31 5.43 7.10
N SER A 38 0.08 5.55 7.62
CA SER A 38 -0.53 6.84 7.96
C SER A 38 0.33 7.64 8.96
N GLU A 39 0.83 6.98 10.01
CA GLU A 39 1.74 7.56 11.01
C GLU A 39 3.10 7.95 10.38
N PHE A 40 3.61 7.14 9.46
CA PHE A 40 4.83 7.45 8.73
C PHE A 40 4.68 8.69 7.86
N THR A 41 3.56 8.85 7.16
CA THR A 41 3.32 10.06 6.33
C THR A 41 3.30 11.33 7.18
N LEU A 42 2.74 11.27 8.39
CA LEU A 42 2.80 12.36 9.38
C LEU A 42 4.24 12.65 9.82
N SER A 43 5.01 11.61 10.11
CA SER A 43 6.44 11.75 10.48
C SER A 43 7.28 12.35 9.35
N GLN A 44 6.87 12.20 8.09
CA GLN A 44 7.53 12.79 6.93
C GLN A 44 7.05 14.24 6.66
N GLY A 45 6.12 14.78 7.45
CA GLY A 45 5.59 16.12 7.27
C GLY A 45 4.70 16.28 6.04
N ILE A 46 4.11 15.18 5.56
CA ILE A 46 3.20 15.21 4.41
C ILE A 46 1.89 15.87 4.83
N THR A 47 1.50 16.92 4.10
CA THR A 47 0.27 17.69 4.33
C THR A 47 -0.83 17.32 3.34
N ASP A 48 -0.45 16.88 2.15
CA ASP A 48 -1.37 16.58 1.06
C ASP A 48 -1.45 15.07 0.83
N PRO A 49 -2.63 14.52 0.50
CA PRO A 49 -2.84 13.08 0.27
C PRO A 49 -2.25 12.61 -1.06
N VAL A 50 -0.98 12.93 -1.32
CA VAL A 50 -0.26 12.65 -2.55
C VAL A 50 0.78 11.57 -2.31
N LEU A 51 0.55 10.36 -2.82
CA LEU A 51 1.47 9.23 -2.74
C LEU A 51 2.69 9.38 -3.68
N SER A 52 3.58 10.32 -3.37
CA SER A 52 4.75 10.58 -4.22
C SER A 52 5.67 9.36 -4.36
N LYS A 53 6.46 9.32 -5.45
CA LYS A 53 7.48 8.30 -5.69
C LYS A 53 8.40 8.13 -4.48
N ASN A 54 8.95 9.23 -4.00
CA ASN A 54 9.88 9.24 -2.87
C ASN A 54 9.21 8.72 -1.59
N LEU A 55 7.94 9.06 -1.36
CA LEU A 55 7.19 8.57 -0.19
C LEU A 55 6.96 7.05 -0.27
N ALA A 56 6.58 6.54 -1.44
CA ALA A 56 6.40 5.11 -1.67
C ALA A 56 7.72 4.34 -1.53
N GLU A 57 8.82 4.86 -2.09
CA GLU A 57 10.16 4.26 -1.98
C GLU A 57 10.66 4.29 -0.52
N ALA A 58 10.48 5.41 0.19
CA ALA A 58 10.84 5.53 1.60
C ALA A 58 10.04 4.55 2.47
N TRP A 59 8.76 4.31 2.15
CA TRP A 59 7.96 3.28 2.82
C TRP A 59 8.37 1.85 2.43
N CYS A 60 8.80 1.63 1.18
CA CYS A 60 9.24 0.31 0.71
C CYS A 60 10.67 -0.05 1.15
N ASN A 61 11.45 0.93 1.61
CA ASN A 61 12.78 0.67 2.15
C ASN A 61 12.70 -0.28 3.35
N LYS A 62 13.55 -1.31 3.29
CA LYS A 62 13.61 -2.37 4.30
C LYS A 62 14.07 -1.75 5.63
N LYS A 63 13.29 -1.93 6.70
CA LYS A 63 13.78 -1.54 8.03
C LYS A 63 14.85 -2.55 8.48
N PRO A 64 15.99 -2.10 9.05
CA PRO A 64 17.09 -2.99 9.40
C PRO A 64 16.71 -4.07 10.44
N PHE A 65 15.62 -3.87 11.18
CA PHE A 65 15.10 -4.79 12.19
C PHE A 65 13.93 -5.67 11.72
N GLU A 66 13.55 -5.65 10.44
CA GLU A 66 12.54 -6.57 9.90
C GLU A 66 13.15 -7.96 9.65
N ASN A 67 12.99 -8.86 10.62
CA ASN A 67 13.48 -10.23 10.57
C ASN A 67 12.73 -11.16 9.60
N GLN A 68 11.61 -10.72 9.00
CA GLN A 68 10.74 -11.60 8.20
C GLN A 68 10.50 -11.06 6.79
N ARG A 69 10.96 -11.83 5.79
CA ARG A 69 10.72 -11.58 4.35
C ARG A 69 9.22 -11.42 4.02
N ASN A 70 8.38 -12.27 4.61
CA ASN A 70 6.92 -12.25 4.39
C ASN A 70 6.24 -10.98 4.91
N CYS A 71 6.76 -10.35 5.99
CA CYS A 71 6.15 -9.13 6.53
C CYS A 71 6.42 -7.93 5.62
N THR A 72 7.64 -7.81 5.11
CA THR A 72 8.00 -6.78 4.13
C THR A 72 7.20 -6.94 2.84
N GLU A 73 7.05 -8.17 2.33
CA GLU A 73 6.27 -8.45 1.11
C GLU A 73 4.78 -8.12 1.28
N GLN A 74 4.17 -8.45 2.43
CA GLN A 74 2.78 -8.10 2.75
C GLN A 74 2.58 -6.58 2.85
N ARG A 75 3.51 -5.85 3.50
CA ARG A 75 3.47 -4.39 3.61
C ARG A 75 3.53 -3.71 2.24
N ILE A 76 4.43 -4.17 1.37
CA ILE A 76 4.59 -3.64 0.01
C ILE A 76 3.35 -3.96 -0.84
N SER A 77 2.84 -5.19 -0.77
CA SER A 77 1.62 -5.59 -1.49
C SER A 77 0.40 -4.77 -1.06
N CYS A 78 0.28 -4.49 0.23
CA CYS A 78 -0.80 -3.66 0.76
C CYS A 78 -0.72 -2.23 0.21
N LEU A 79 0.46 -1.61 0.21
CA LEU A 79 0.65 -0.27 -0.38
C LEU A 79 0.37 -0.28 -1.88
N ARG A 80 0.76 -1.34 -2.61
CA ARG A 80 0.47 -1.49 -4.04
C ARG A 80 -1.03 -1.51 -4.32
N GLN A 81 -1.79 -2.27 -3.53
CA GLN A 81 -3.25 -2.33 -3.68
C GLN A 81 -3.89 -0.98 -3.40
N PHE A 82 -3.40 -0.25 -2.39
CA PHE A 82 -3.85 1.12 -2.11
C PHE A 82 -3.54 2.08 -3.28
N ALA A 83 -2.34 2.03 -3.85
CA ALA A 83 -1.97 2.85 -5.01
C ALA A 83 -2.87 2.57 -6.23
N LEU A 84 -3.21 1.30 -6.48
CA LEU A 84 -4.15 0.92 -7.55
C LEU A 84 -5.56 1.47 -7.29
N TYR A 85 -6.02 1.44 -6.03
CA TYR A 85 -7.29 2.03 -5.64
C TYR A 85 -7.31 3.54 -5.88
N LEU A 86 -6.26 4.26 -5.49
CA LEU A 86 -6.13 5.69 -5.80
C LEU A 86 -6.18 5.95 -7.32
N GLY A 87 -5.50 5.12 -8.11
CA GLY A 87 -5.58 5.16 -9.58
C GLY A 87 -7.00 4.99 -10.11
N SER A 88 -7.79 4.09 -9.50
CA SER A 88 -9.19 3.88 -9.90
C SER A 88 -10.12 5.06 -9.58
N LEU A 89 -9.78 5.87 -8.58
CA LEU A 89 -10.49 7.10 -8.22
C LEU A 89 -10.10 8.30 -9.10
N GLY A 90 -9.17 8.12 -10.05
CA GLY A 90 -8.67 9.19 -10.92
C GLY A 90 -7.48 9.96 -10.35
N TYR A 91 -6.91 9.54 -9.22
CA TYR A 91 -5.62 10.08 -8.78
C TYR A 91 -4.52 9.52 -9.68
N CYS A 92 -3.90 10.38 -10.48
CA CYS A 92 -2.86 10.00 -11.44
C CYS A 92 -1.55 9.68 -10.70
N PHE A 93 -1.43 8.47 -10.15
CA PHE A 93 -0.22 8.00 -9.49
C PHE A 93 0.62 7.11 -10.42
N LEU A 94 1.82 7.63 -10.73
CA LEU A 94 2.90 7.05 -11.52
C LEU A 94 2.91 5.51 -11.58
N GLN A 95 2.60 5.02 -12.78
CA GLN A 95 2.61 3.63 -13.23
C GLN A 95 4.02 2.97 -13.24
N VAL A 96 5.05 3.55 -12.61
CA VAL A 96 6.45 3.26 -13.00
C VAL A 96 7.40 2.84 -11.87
N LEU A 97 6.93 2.51 -10.66
CA LEU A 97 7.85 2.16 -9.56
C LEU A 97 8.04 0.69 -9.24
N PHE A 98 7.25 -0.20 -9.83
CA PHE A 98 7.32 -1.62 -9.45
C PHE A 98 8.43 -2.43 -10.15
N ALA A 99 9.25 -1.81 -11.00
CA ALA A 99 10.21 -2.53 -11.84
C ALA A 99 11.65 -2.65 -11.27
N GLU A 100 12.07 -1.78 -10.35
CA GLU A 100 13.52 -1.67 -10.03
C GLU A 100 13.90 -2.13 -8.61
N SER A 101 13.18 -1.76 -7.56
CA SER A 101 13.52 -2.21 -6.20
C SER A 101 13.12 -3.66 -5.89
N CYS A 102 12.23 -4.27 -6.67
CA CYS A 102 11.80 -5.67 -6.50
C CYS A 102 12.64 -6.70 -7.28
N LYS A 103 13.69 -6.28 -8.02
CA LYS A 103 14.54 -7.25 -8.77
C LYS A 103 15.41 -8.13 -7.89
N LEU A 104 15.69 -7.76 -6.64
CA LEU A 104 16.41 -8.62 -5.71
C LEU A 104 15.46 -9.48 -4.88
N LYS A 105 14.69 -10.36 -5.56
CA LYS A 105 14.16 -11.66 -5.07
C LYS A 105 12.94 -12.23 -5.84
N ILE A 106 12.55 -11.65 -6.97
CA ILE A 106 11.61 -12.30 -7.89
C ILE A 106 12.38 -13.26 -8.82
N GLN A 107 12.85 -14.37 -8.27
CA GLN A 107 13.16 -15.57 -9.06
C GLN A 107 12.36 -16.79 -8.60
N ASN A 108 11.35 -16.63 -7.73
CA ASN A 108 10.63 -17.80 -7.21
C ASN A 108 9.18 -17.56 -6.77
N VAL A 109 8.43 -16.73 -7.50
CA VAL A 109 6.95 -16.78 -7.44
C VAL A 109 6.42 -16.72 -8.86
N ALA A 110 6.53 -17.85 -9.55
CA ALA A 110 5.60 -18.19 -10.61
C ALA A 110 4.18 -18.25 -10.03
N LEU A 111 3.18 -17.95 -10.87
CA LEU A 111 1.73 -18.04 -10.61
C LEU A 111 1.05 -16.80 -10.01
N TRP A 112 1.07 -15.69 -10.74
CA TRP A 112 -0.12 -14.83 -10.81
C TRP A 112 -0.58 -14.78 -12.26
N LYS A 113 -1.26 -15.85 -12.68
CA LYS A 113 -2.09 -15.84 -13.88
C LYS A 113 -3.17 -14.78 -13.66
N ILE A 114 -3.10 -13.81 -14.54
CA ILE A 114 -4.10 -12.80 -14.82
C ILE A 114 -5.36 -13.57 -15.26
N HIS A 115 -6.42 -13.52 -14.45
CA HIS A 115 -7.81 -13.57 -14.93
C HIS A 115 -8.43 -12.32 -14.34
N SER A 116 -8.33 -11.21 -15.06
CA SER A 116 -9.28 -10.81 -16.11
C SER A 116 -10.67 -10.66 -15.49
N PHE A 117 -10.88 -9.47 -14.93
CA PHE A 117 -12.18 -8.89 -14.72
C PHE A 117 -12.75 -8.60 -16.12
N ALA A 118 -13.58 -9.49 -16.65
CA ALA A 118 -14.35 -9.26 -17.86
C ALA A 118 -15.58 -10.17 -17.89
N SER A 119 -16.73 -9.51 -18.04
CA SER A 119 -18.10 -10.00 -18.28
C SER A 119 -18.90 -10.52 -17.09
#